data_AF-A0A9E5MJH6-F1
#
_entry.id   AF-A0A9E5MJH6-F1
#
_cell.length_a   1.000
_cell.length_b   1.000
_cell.length_c   1.000
_cell.angle_alpha   90.00
_cell.angle_beta   90.00
_cell.angle_gamma   90.00
#
_symmetry.space_group_name_H-M   'P 1'
#
loop_
_entity.id
_entity.type
_entity.pdbx_description
1 polymer ?
#
loop_
_entity_poly.entity_id
_entity_poly.type
_entity_poly.pdbx_seq_one_letter_code
_entity_poly.pdbx_strand_id
1 'polypeptide(L)'
;MATLNPHRPEWVRWIPAAILLVVIVGAVLVAAIMGPRLAAGPGPAGEDQVTDLNWSVFTEQGLRFIDDARTPRIDLSSPPVDAVELGLPADGSLTVGPHPTGLDYRLVLIATETEPNGALFTTPQFTVTTSGGQLASVRVEERGSLTFTDAFLAVSERVPDLGFTAPPARDLAQAISDARESGRPEAVRSDTGSAAGMDVVAEVTCFGAGFCQVSYLVTPQVG
;
A
#
# COMPACT_ATOMS: atom_id res chain seq x y z
N MET A 1 30.29 -61.52 5.99
CA MET A 1 30.58 -60.41 6.93
C MET A 1 29.27 -59.72 7.24
N ALA A 2 28.72 -59.92 8.44
CA ALA A 2 27.45 -59.33 8.85
C ALA A 2 27.68 -57.87 9.26
N THR A 3 26.88 -56.97 8.70
CA THR A 3 26.89 -55.53 8.98
C THR A 3 26.30 -55.27 10.37
N LEU A 4 27.11 -54.72 11.28
CA LEU A 4 26.67 -54.18 12.56
C LEU A 4 25.82 -52.93 12.30
N ASN A 5 24.50 -53.07 12.37
CA ASN A 5 23.61 -51.93 12.42
C ASN A 5 23.62 -51.43 13.88
N PRO A 6 24.11 -50.22 14.19
CA PRO A 6 24.15 -49.75 15.58
C PRO A 6 22.71 -49.52 16.06
N HIS A 7 22.22 -50.41 16.91
CA HIS A 7 20.96 -50.20 17.63
C HIS A 7 21.09 -48.94 18.48
N ARG A 8 20.39 -47.87 18.10
CA ARG A 8 20.28 -46.67 18.94
C ARG A 8 19.70 -47.09 20.30
N PRO A 9 20.31 -46.71 21.43
CA PRO A 9 19.84 -47.13 22.73
C PRO A 9 18.43 -46.58 23.00
N GLU A 10 17.53 -47.41 23.52
CA GLU A 10 16.09 -47.10 23.64
C GLU A 10 15.80 -45.83 24.47
N TRP A 11 16.68 -45.49 25.40
CA TRP A 11 16.58 -44.27 26.21
C TRP A 11 16.82 -42.98 25.41
N VAL A 12 17.29 -43.02 24.16
CA VAL A 12 17.44 -41.83 23.29
C VAL A 12 16.23 -41.66 22.37
N ARG A 13 15.35 -42.67 22.30
CA ARG A 13 14.24 -42.75 21.35
C ARG A 13 13.10 -41.78 21.67
N TRP A 14 12.98 -41.32 22.92
CA TRP A 14 11.99 -40.34 23.36
C TRP A 14 12.44 -38.88 23.14
N ILE A 15 13.74 -38.63 22.93
CA ILE A 15 14.27 -37.27 22.79
C ILE A 15 13.63 -36.52 21.61
N PRO A 16 13.51 -37.10 20.39
CA PRO A 16 12.83 -36.43 19.29
C PRO A 16 11.36 -36.12 19.60
N ALA A 17 10.67 -37.04 20.29
CA ALA A 17 9.27 -36.86 20.67
C ALA A 17 9.09 -35.77 21.75
N ALA A 18 10.00 -35.69 22.72
CA ALA A 18 9.99 -34.63 23.73
C ALA A 18 10.32 -33.26 23.14
N ILE A 19 11.29 -33.19 22.22
CA ILE A 19 11.60 -31.95 21.50
C ILE A 19 10.38 -31.50 20.69
N LEU A 20 9.75 -32.42 19.95
CA LEU A 20 8.53 -32.12 19.18
C LEU A 20 7.40 -31.62 20.10
N LEU A 21 7.20 -32.28 21.24
CA LEU A 21 6.20 -31.87 22.23
C LEU A 21 6.48 -30.45 22.74
N VAL A 22 7.73 -30.11 23.07
CA VAL A 22 8.11 -28.77 23.52
C VAL A 22 7.87 -27.73 22.42
N VAL A 23 8.19 -28.04 21.17
CA VAL A 23 7.92 -27.13 20.03
C VAL A 23 6.41 -26.91 19.85
N ILE A 24 5.61 -27.98 19.90
CA ILE A 24 4.14 -27.90 19.76
C ILE A 24 3.55 -27.09 20.92
N VAL A 25 3.92 -27.40 22.16
CA VAL A 25 3.43 -26.67 23.34
C VAL A 25 3.86 -25.20 23.28
N GLY A 26 5.09 -24.91 22.86
CA GLY A 26 5.58 -23.55 22.64
C GLY A 26 4.77 -22.81 21.57
N ALA A 27 4.51 -23.44 20.43
CA ALA A 27 3.70 -22.85 19.35
C ALA A 27 2.26 -22.61 19.80
N VAL A 28 1.65 -23.54 20.54
CA VAL A 28 0.30 -23.39 21.10
C VAL A 28 0.24 -22.27 22.13
N LEU A 29 1.24 -22.13 23.00
CA LEU A 29 1.31 -21.04 23.98
C LEU A 29 1.48 -19.69 23.30
N VAL A 30 2.37 -19.59 22.31
CA VAL A 30 2.52 -18.37 21.50
C VAL A 30 1.22 -18.04 20.77
N ALA A 31 0.57 -19.03 20.15
CA ALA A 31 -0.72 -18.83 19.49
C ALA A 31 -1.84 -18.45 20.48
N ALA A 32 -1.86 -18.98 21.71
CA ALA A 32 -2.88 -18.64 22.70
C ALA A 32 -2.68 -17.24 23.29
N ILE A 33 -1.42 -16.80 23.47
CA ILE A 33 -1.09 -15.49 24.05
C ILE A 33 -1.12 -14.39 22.99
N MET A 34 -0.51 -14.63 21.84
CA MET A 34 -0.42 -13.66 20.74
C MET A 34 -1.59 -13.77 19.78
N GLY A 35 -2.22 -14.93 19.61
CA GLY A 35 -3.35 -15.11 18.68
C GLY A 35 -4.48 -14.11 18.91
N PRO A 36 -4.93 -13.85 20.16
CA PRO A 36 -5.93 -12.81 20.41
C PRO A 36 -5.47 -11.41 20.06
N ARG A 37 -4.17 -11.09 20.21
CA ARG A 37 -3.60 -9.78 19.83
C ARG A 37 -3.35 -9.65 18.34
N LEU A 38 -3.05 -10.75 17.65
CA LEU A 38 -2.87 -10.83 16.20
C LEU A 38 -4.22 -10.89 15.47
N ALA A 39 -5.27 -11.39 16.13
CA ALA A 39 -6.62 -11.49 15.60
C ALA A 39 -7.52 -10.31 16.02
N ALA A 40 -7.19 -9.61 17.11
CA ALA A 40 -7.80 -8.33 17.41
C ALA A 40 -7.35 -7.35 16.33
N GLY A 41 -8.31 -6.76 15.62
CA GLY A 41 -8.06 -5.51 14.90
C GLY A 41 -7.60 -4.44 15.89
N PRO A 42 -7.17 -3.27 15.39
CA PRO A 42 -6.85 -2.17 16.28
C PRO A 42 -8.01 -1.90 17.24
N GLY A 43 -7.67 -1.47 18.46
CA GLY A 43 -8.66 -0.93 19.38
C GLY A 43 -9.42 0.25 18.74
N PRO A 44 -10.53 0.71 19.34
CA PRO A 44 -11.22 1.89 18.85
C PRO A 44 -10.22 3.07 18.77
N ALA A 45 -10.30 3.84 17.69
CA ALA A 45 -9.41 4.97 17.48
C ALA A 45 -9.58 6.02 18.58
N GLY A 46 -8.47 6.59 19.04
CA GLY A 46 -8.47 7.77 19.91
C GLY A 46 -8.74 9.07 19.14
N GLU A 47 -9.11 10.13 19.86
CA GLU A 47 -9.42 11.47 19.31
C GLU A 47 -8.23 12.14 18.58
N ASP A 48 -7.01 11.65 18.80
CA ASP A 48 -5.77 12.13 18.17
C ASP A 48 -5.25 11.21 17.06
N GLN A 49 -5.97 10.11 16.79
CA GLN A 49 -5.63 9.11 15.77
C GLN A 49 -6.52 9.27 14.53
N VAL A 50 -7.75 9.72 14.73
CA VAL A 50 -8.72 10.01 13.68
C VAL A 50 -9.48 11.29 14.01
N THR A 51 -10.00 11.97 13.00
CA THR A 51 -10.97 13.07 13.20
C THR A 51 -12.27 12.55 13.81
N ASP A 52 -13.16 13.44 14.25
CA ASP A 52 -14.52 13.10 14.73
C ASP A 52 -15.35 12.27 13.74
N LEU A 53 -15.05 12.38 12.44
CA LEU A 53 -15.70 11.62 11.36
C LEU A 53 -14.97 10.31 10.98
N ASN A 54 -13.98 9.90 11.78
CA ASN A 54 -13.17 8.70 11.59
C ASN A 54 -12.28 8.74 10.32
N TRP A 55 -11.85 9.93 9.90
CA TRP A 55 -10.80 10.15 8.91
C TRP A 55 -9.41 10.05 9.52
N SER A 56 -8.45 9.56 8.75
CA SER A 56 -7.08 9.39 9.22
C SER A 56 -6.37 10.72 9.43
N VAL A 57 -5.72 10.85 10.58
CA VAL A 57 -4.85 11.97 10.92
C VAL A 57 -3.39 11.50 10.81
N PHE A 58 -2.51 12.33 10.25
CA PHE A 58 -1.12 11.98 9.96
C PHE A 58 -0.13 12.51 11.02
N THR A 59 -0.59 12.67 12.26
CA THR A 59 0.26 12.90 13.44
C THR A 59 1.03 11.63 13.79
N GLU A 60 2.03 11.72 14.68
CA GLU A 60 2.77 10.54 15.15
C GLU A 60 1.85 9.43 15.71
N GLN A 61 0.78 9.80 16.40
CA GLN A 61 -0.18 8.85 16.98
C GLN A 61 -1.11 8.26 15.93
N GLY A 62 -1.60 9.09 15.00
CA GLY A 62 -2.41 8.63 13.88
C GLY A 62 -1.63 7.72 12.92
N LEU A 63 -0.34 8.00 12.65
CA LEU A 63 0.52 7.13 11.85
C LEU A 63 0.70 5.74 12.48
N ARG A 64 0.87 5.66 13.82
CA ARG A 64 0.91 4.36 14.51
C ARG A 64 -0.41 3.60 14.37
N PHE A 65 -1.54 4.30 14.49
CA PHE A 65 -2.85 3.69 14.28
C PHE A 65 -3.04 3.24 12.84
N ILE A 66 -2.57 4.01 11.85
CA ILE A 66 -2.60 3.64 10.42
C ILE A 66 -1.76 2.38 10.18
N ASP A 67 -0.60 2.23 10.82
CA ASP A 67 0.20 1.01 10.73
C ASP A 67 -0.55 -0.20 11.30
N ASP A 68 -1.16 -0.07 12.48
CA ASP A 68 -1.92 -1.16 13.10
C ASP A 68 -3.18 -1.54 12.29
N ALA A 69 -3.93 -0.54 11.80
CA ALA A 69 -5.19 -0.72 11.08
C ALA A 69 -5.01 -1.05 9.61
N ARG A 70 -3.97 -0.51 8.99
CA ARG A 70 -3.66 -0.56 7.56
C ARG A 70 -4.80 -0.09 6.66
N THR A 71 -5.74 0.70 7.16
CA THR A 71 -6.88 1.21 6.39
C THR A 71 -6.97 2.73 6.51
N PRO A 72 -5.96 3.48 6.05
CA PRO A 72 -6.02 4.94 6.07
C PRO A 72 -7.18 5.44 5.20
N ARG A 73 -7.87 6.47 5.67
CA ARG A 73 -9.01 7.08 4.98
C ARG A 73 -8.81 8.58 4.87
N ILE A 74 -8.90 9.13 3.66
CA ILE A 74 -8.78 10.56 3.40
C ILE A 74 -10.08 11.04 2.75
N ASP A 75 -10.66 12.09 3.33
CA ASP A 75 -11.82 12.77 2.78
C ASP A 75 -11.36 13.83 1.77
N LEU A 76 -11.80 13.67 0.52
CA LEU A 76 -11.57 14.61 -0.58
C LEU A 76 -12.90 15.23 -1.06
N SER A 77 -13.98 15.09 -0.28
CA SER A 77 -15.34 15.49 -0.68
C SER A 77 -15.61 16.98 -0.68
N SER A 78 -14.86 17.72 0.13
CA SER A 78 -15.02 19.16 0.31
C SER A 78 -13.68 19.89 0.09
N PRO A 79 -13.16 19.91 -1.16
CA PRO A 79 -11.93 20.62 -1.47
C PRO A 79 -12.15 22.14 -1.42
N PRO A 80 -11.14 22.93 -0.99
CA PRO A 80 -9.79 22.51 -0.61
C PRO A 80 -9.73 21.78 0.75
N VAL A 81 -8.92 20.73 0.82
CA VAL A 81 -8.72 19.94 2.05
C VAL A 81 -7.57 20.56 2.84
N ASP A 82 -7.84 21.00 4.06
CA ASP A 82 -6.86 21.68 4.90
C ASP A 82 -5.81 20.71 5.46
N ALA A 83 -4.53 21.01 5.27
CA ALA A 83 -3.42 20.18 5.74
C ALA A 83 -3.42 20.04 7.27
N VAL A 84 -3.82 21.10 7.98
CA VAL A 84 -3.86 21.10 9.46
C VAL A 84 -4.88 20.11 10.03
N GLU A 85 -6.03 19.94 9.36
CA GLU A 85 -7.06 18.98 9.77
C GLU A 85 -6.56 17.54 9.62
N LEU A 86 -5.72 17.30 8.62
CA LEU A 86 -5.03 16.03 8.41
C LEU A 86 -3.78 15.86 9.29
N GLY A 87 -3.42 16.83 10.13
CA GLY A 87 -2.20 16.78 10.94
C GLY A 87 -0.90 16.84 10.12
N LEU A 88 -0.97 17.39 8.91
CA LEU A 88 0.15 17.57 7.97
C LEU A 88 0.73 18.99 8.05
N PRO A 89 2.01 19.19 7.68
CA PRO A 89 2.59 20.52 7.53
C PRO A 89 1.91 21.29 6.39
N ALA A 90 1.99 22.62 6.42
CA ALA A 90 1.41 23.47 5.37
C ALA A 90 2.03 23.21 3.98
N ASP A 91 3.33 22.91 3.96
CA ASP A 91 4.08 22.56 2.76
C ASP A 91 4.96 21.35 3.08
N GLY A 92 4.97 20.36 2.19
CA GLY A 92 5.85 19.21 2.31
C GLY A 92 5.26 17.93 1.73
N SER A 93 5.98 16.83 1.96
CA SER A 93 5.57 15.50 1.56
C SER A 93 5.76 14.53 2.73
N LEU A 94 4.75 13.73 3.01
CA LEU A 94 4.79 12.64 3.97
C LEU A 94 4.56 11.31 3.26
N THR A 95 5.54 10.42 3.33
CA THR A 95 5.40 9.04 2.84
C THR A 95 4.96 8.13 3.98
N VAL A 96 3.89 7.38 3.76
CA VAL A 96 3.39 6.33 4.65
C VAL A 96 3.71 4.98 4.03
N GLY A 97 4.35 4.11 4.82
CA GLY A 97 4.88 2.83 4.39
C GLY A 97 6.37 2.87 3.98
N PRO A 98 6.96 1.72 3.63
CA PRO A 98 6.37 0.39 3.68
C PRO A 98 6.07 -0.09 5.11
N HIS A 99 5.01 -0.89 5.28
CA HIS A 99 4.65 -1.42 6.59
C HIS A 99 5.78 -2.29 7.17
N PRO A 100 6.10 -2.23 8.49
CA PRO A 100 7.20 -2.98 9.09
C PRO A 100 7.15 -4.50 8.90
N THR A 101 5.96 -5.06 8.69
CA THR A 101 5.74 -6.50 8.43
C THR A 101 5.50 -6.84 6.95
N GLY A 102 5.68 -5.89 6.03
CA GLY A 102 5.51 -6.11 4.58
C GLY A 102 4.06 -6.25 4.12
N LEU A 103 3.10 -5.86 4.96
CA LEU A 103 1.68 -5.84 4.62
C LEU A 103 1.32 -4.58 3.81
N ASP A 104 0.32 -4.69 2.95
CA ASP A 104 -0.22 -3.53 2.24
C ASP A 104 -1.20 -2.73 3.10
N TYR A 105 -1.26 -1.44 2.83
CA TYR A 105 -2.33 -0.54 3.24
C TYR A 105 -3.49 -0.62 2.25
N ARG A 106 -4.70 -0.50 2.76
CA ARG A 106 -5.96 -0.34 2.04
C ARG A 106 -6.38 1.11 2.15
N LEU A 107 -5.78 1.96 1.33
CA LEU A 107 -6.06 3.40 1.30
C LEU A 107 -7.43 3.64 0.69
N VAL A 108 -8.30 4.31 1.44
CA VAL A 108 -9.63 4.73 1.00
C VAL A 108 -9.62 6.24 0.76
N LEU A 109 -9.95 6.65 -0.45
CA LEU A 109 -10.15 8.06 -0.82
C LEU A 109 -11.62 8.27 -1.13
N ILE A 110 -12.27 9.26 -0.51
CA ILE A 110 -13.70 9.53 -0.71
C ILE A 110 -13.86 10.87 -1.41
N ALA A 111 -14.67 10.90 -2.47
CA ALA A 111 -14.86 12.10 -3.30
C ALA A 111 -16.19 12.82 -3.09
N THR A 112 -17.24 12.15 -2.63
CA THR A 112 -18.42 12.81 -2.06
C THR A 112 -19.06 11.96 -0.96
N GLU A 113 -19.75 12.63 -0.06
CA GLU A 113 -20.57 12.01 0.99
C GLU A 113 -21.98 11.62 0.50
N THR A 114 -22.41 12.13 -0.67
CA THR A 114 -23.77 11.98 -1.18
C THR A 114 -23.94 10.87 -2.21
N GLU A 115 -22.85 10.48 -2.88
CA GLU A 115 -22.82 9.37 -3.84
C GLU A 115 -21.70 8.39 -3.45
N PRO A 116 -21.83 7.08 -3.70
CA PRO A 116 -20.76 6.12 -3.45
C PRO A 116 -19.66 6.28 -4.50
N ASN A 117 -18.89 7.36 -4.42
CA ASN A 117 -17.74 7.62 -5.26
C ASN A 117 -16.47 7.85 -4.43
N GLY A 118 -15.34 7.52 -5.03
CA GLY A 118 -14.07 7.39 -4.34
C GLY A 118 -13.24 6.28 -4.96
N ALA A 119 -12.10 6.02 -4.35
CA ALA A 119 -11.18 4.99 -4.81
C ALA A 119 -10.62 4.21 -3.63
N LEU A 120 -10.52 2.89 -3.80
CA LEU A 120 -9.79 2.01 -2.90
C LEU A 120 -8.49 1.58 -3.58
N PHE A 121 -7.37 1.78 -2.89
CA PHE A 121 -6.07 1.30 -3.33
C PHE A 121 -5.50 0.32 -2.31
N THR A 122 -5.00 -0.82 -2.80
CA THR A 122 -4.15 -1.70 -2.01
C THR A 122 -2.71 -1.39 -2.38
N THR A 123 -1.93 -0.89 -1.44
CA THR A 123 -0.62 -0.30 -1.74
C THR A 123 0.39 -0.60 -0.64
N PRO A 124 1.66 -0.87 -0.98
CA PRO A 124 2.72 -0.96 0.03
C PRO A 124 3.06 0.41 0.62
N GLN A 125 2.86 1.51 -0.12
CA GLN A 125 3.20 2.86 0.32
C GLN A 125 2.46 3.94 -0.49
N PHE A 126 2.17 5.05 0.15
CA PHE A 126 1.64 6.24 -0.51
C PHE A 126 2.29 7.49 0.05
N THR A 127 2.33 8.55 -0.76
CA THR A 127 2.90 9.84 -0.38
C THR A 127 1.85 10.92 -0.49
N VAL A 128 1.64 11.62 0.62
CA VAL A 128 0.73 12.76 0.73
C VAL A 128 1.55 14.03 0.60
N THR A 129 1.20 14.90 -0.33
CA THR A 129 1.88 16.17 -0.58
C THR A 129 0.96 17.32 -0.26
N THR A 130 1.44 18.28 0.53
CA THR A 130 0.75 19.52 0.87
C THR A 130 1.48 20.72 0.28
N SER A 131 0.71 21.75 -0.06
CA SER A 131 1.22 23.02 -0.57
C SER A 131 0.27 24.14 -0.16
N GLY A 132 0.80 25.25 0.34
CA GLY A 132 0.01 26.43 0.69
C GLY A 132 -1.02 26.18 1.80
N GLY A 133 -0.77 25.21 2.69
CA GLY A 133 -1.70 24.85 3.76
C GLY A 133 -2.75 23.82 3.37
N GLN A 134 -2.72 23.30 2.14
CA GLN A 134 -3.76 22.42 1.59
C GLN A 134 -3.17 21.12 1.06
N LEU A 135 -3.98 20.07 1.02
CA LEU A 135 -3.64 18.82 0.33
C LEU A 135 -3.52 19.06 -1.17
N ALA A 136 -2.33 18.88 -1.72
CA ALA A 136 -2.05 19.05 -3.15
C ALA A 136 -2.24 17.75 -3.93
N SER A 137 -1.73 16.63 -3.41
CA SER A 137 -1.83 15.33 -4.09
C SER A 137 -1.59 14.15 -3.16
N VAL A 138 -2.12 12.99 -3.53
CA VAL A 138 -1.77 11.69 -2.96
C VAL A 138 -1.21 10.81 -4.07
N ARG A 139 0.08 10.45 -3.98
CA ARG A 139 0.73 9.51 -4.88
C ARG A 139 0.67 8.11 -4.27
N VAL A 140 0.03 7.18 -4.97
CA VAL A 140 -0.14 5.79 -4.52
C VAL A 140 0.76 4.90 -5.37
N GLU A 141 1.63 4.12 -4.73
CA GLU A 141 2.51 3.20 -5.45
C GLU A 141 1.84 1.81 -5.53
N GLU A 142 1.84 1.18 -6.69
CA GLU A 142 1.44 -0.22 -6.82
C GLU A 142 2.58 -1.14 -6.38
N ARG A 143 2.21 -2.35 -5.95
CA ARG A 143 3.20 -3.30 -5.45
C ARG A 143 4.05 -3.86 -6.59
N GLY A 144 5.36 -3.73 -6.41
CA GLY A 144 6.35 -4.54 -7.10
C GLY A 144 6.84 -3.97 -8.43
N SER A 145 7.59 -4.82 -9.13
CA SER A 145 8.24 -4.51 -10.39
C SER A 145 7.60 -5.39 -11.45
N LEU A 146 6.85 -4.78 -12.36
CA LEU A 146 6.02 -5.47 -13.35
C LEU A 146 6.76 -5.55 -14.69
N THR A 147 6.43 -6.54 -15.51
CA THR A 147 6.76 -6.44 -16.94
C THR A 147 5.92 -5.32 -17.58
N PHE A 148 6.31 -4.78 -18.73
CA PHE A 148 5.50 -3.74 -19.38
C PHE A 148 4.09 -4.23 -19.74
N THR A 149 3.93 -5.50 -20.08
CA THR A 149 2.62 -6.11 -20.35
C THR A 149 1.77 -6.15 -19.08
N ASP A 150 2.35 -6.57 -17.96
CA ASP A 150 1.64 -6.63 -16.68
C ASP A 150 1.32 -5.22 -16.16
N ALA A 151 2.21 -4.25 -16.36
CA ALA A 151 1.98 -2.85 -16.03
C ALA A 151 0.81 -2.27 -16.86
N PHE A 152 0.79 -2.56 -18.16
CA PHE A 152 -0.32 -2.15 -19.03
C PHE A 152 -1.64 -2.77 -18.57
N LEU A 153 -1.66 -4.05 -18.23
CA LEU A 153 -2.86 -4.74 -17.74
C LEU A 153 -3.33 -4.15 -16.41
N ALA A 154 -2.43 -3.97 -15.44
CA ALA A 154 -2.75 -3.40 -14.13
C ALA A 154 -3.37 -1.99 -14.24
N VAL A 155 -2.83 -1.15 -15.13
CA VAL A 155 -3.40 0.18 -15.38
C VAL A 155 -4.73 0.10 -16.12
N SER A 156 -4.86 -0.80 -17.10
CA SER A 156 -6.09 -0.98 -17.88
C SER A 156 -7.26 -1.50 -17.04
N GLU A 157 -7.00 -2.35 -16.05
CA GLU A 157 -8.02 -2.87 -15.13
C GLU A 157 -8.68 -1.77 -14.28
N ARG A 158 -7.98 -0.66 -14.03
CA ARG A 158 -8.51 0.48 -13.27
C ARG A 158 -9.28 1.50 -14.11
N VAL A 159 -9.22 1.40 -15.44
CA VAL A 159 -9.89 2.34 -16.36
C VAL A 159 -11.39 2.47 -16.08
N PRO A 160 -12.16 1.38 -15.89
CA PRO A 160 -13.60 1.49 -15.61
C PRO A 160 -13.91 2.24 -14.31
N ASP A 161 -13.03 2.15 -13.32
CA ASP A 161 -13.24 2.73 -11.99
C ASP A 161 -12.78 4.20 -11.91
N LEU A 162 -11.69 4.54 -12.61
CA LEU A 162 -11.01 5.84 -12.48
C LEU A 162 -11.25 6.76 -13.68
N GLY A 163 -11.64 6.23 -14.83
CA GLY A 163 -12.10 7.01 -15.98
C GLY A 163 -11.02 7.65 -16.85
N PHE A 164 -9.74 7.30 -16.68
CA PHE A 164 -8.66 7.67 -17.61
C PHE A 164 -8.54 6.65 -18.76
N THR A 165 -7.74 6.99 -19.76
CA THR A 165 -7.26 6.09 -20.82
C THR A 165 -5.87 5.55 -20.46
N ALA A 166 -5.74 4.23 -20.38
CA ALA A 166 -4.44 3.61 -20.11
C ALA A 166 -3.40 3.98 -21.19
N PRO A 167 -2.14 4.28 -20.83
CA PRO A 167 -1.08 4.48 -21.81
C PRO A 167 -0.96 3.26 -22.70
N PRO A 168 -0.85 3.40 -24.02
CA PRO A 168 -0.84 2.25 -24.91
C PRO A 168 0.45 1.45 -24.71
N ALA A 169 0.37 0.12 -24.78
CA ALA A 169 1.50 -0.78 -24.53
C ALA A 169 2.76 -0.47 -25.38
N ARG A 170 2.58 0.09 -26.59
CA ARG A 170 3.69 0.51 -27.46
C ARG A 170 4.52 1.65 -26.84
N ASP A 171 3.89 2.56 -26.09
CA ASP A 171 4.56 3.70 -25.48
C ASP A 171 5.37 3.22 -24.26
N LEU A 172 4.87 2.22 -23.52
CA LEU A 172 5.64 1.55 -22.45
C LEU A 172 6.85 0.78 -23.00
N ALA A 173 6.69 0.09 -24.14
CA ALA A 173 7.80 -0.59 -24.80
C ALA A 173 8.86 0.40 -25.31
N GLN A 174 8.43 1.56 -25.82
CA GLN A 174 9.33 2.64 -26.19
C GLN A 174 10.07 3.19 -24.96
N ALA A 175 9.37 3.45 -23.86
CA ALA A 175 9.98 3.94 -22.62
C ALA A 175 11.06 3.00 -22.05
N ILE A 176 10.90 1.67 -22.19
CA ILE A 176 11.96 0.72 -21.82
C ILE A 176 13.20 0.89 -22.70
N SER A 177 12.99 1.09 -24.00
CA SER A 177 14.09 1.27 -24.96
C SER A 177 14.83 2.57 -24.67
N ASP A 178 14.09 3.66 -24.47
CA ASP A 178 14.62 4.97 -24.10
C ASP A 178 15.37 4.90 -22.76
N ALA A 179 14.81 4.23 -21.75
CA ALA A 179 15.45 4.04 -20.45
C ALA A 179 16.75 3.23 -20.52
N ARG A 180 16.84 2.28 -21.47
CA ARG A 180 18.05 1.50 -21.72
C ARG A 180 19.13 2.36 -22.39
N GLU A 181 18.74 3.21 -23.33
CA GLU A 181 19.67 4.09 -24.04
C GLU A 181 20.17 5.24 -23.16
N SER A 182 19.27 5.86 -22.38
CA SER A 182 19.59 7.00 -21.52
C SER A 182 20.23 6.59 -20.19
N GLY A 183 20.04 5.34 -19.77
CA GLY A 183 20.44 4.85 -18.45
C GLY A 183 19.62 5.44 -17.29
N ARG A 184 18.49 6.09 -17.58
CA ARG A 184 17.58 6.70 -16.60
C ARG A 184 16.17 6.12 -16.73
N PRO A 185 15.38 6.07 -15.66
CA PRO A 185 13.98 5.65 -15.76
C PRO A 185 13.17 6.64 -16.61
N GLU A 186 12.22 6.13 -17.39
CA GLU A 186 11.32 6.93 -18.22
C GLU A 186 9.88 6.75 -17.75
N ALA A 187 9.17 7.86 -17.57
CA ALA A 187 7.80 7.86 -17.06
C ALA A 187 6.79 8.14 -18.19
N VAL A 188 5.79 7.27 -18.32
CA VAL A 188 4.66 7.43 -19.24
C VAL A 188 3.39 7.66 -18.42
N ARG A 189 2.61 8.68 -18.77
CA ARG A 189 1.39 9.05 -18.04
C ARG A 189 0.15 8.84 -18.88
N SER A 190 -0.96 8.52 -18.22
CA SER A 190 -2.29 8.61 -18.80
C SER A 190 -2.73 10.08 -18.92
N ASP A 191 -3.86 10.30 -19.59
CA ASP A 191 -4.71 11.45 -19.35
C ASP A 191 -5.32 11.41 -17.93
N THR A 192 -5.97 12.50 -17.52
CA THR A 192 -6.65 12.59 -16.22
C THR A 192 -8.01 11.92 -16.29
N GLY A 193 -8.24 10.97 -15.39
CA GLY A 193 -9.55 10.37 -15.14
C GLY A 193 -10.25 11.04 -13.97
N SER A 194 -11.57 11.10 -14.02
CA SER A 194 -12.39 11.77 -12.98
C SER A 194 -13.64 10.96 -12.57
N ALA A 195 -13.76 9.70 -13.00
CA ALA A 195 -14.94 8.88 -12.72
C ALA A 195 -15.14 8.60 -11.22
N ALA A 196 -14.05 8.63 -10.46
CA ALA A 196 -14.05 8.46 -9.00
C ALA A 196 -14.38 9.76 -8.24
N GLY A 197 -14.69 10.87 -8.91
CA GLY A 197 -14.95 12.18 -8.29
C GLY A 197 -13.69 12.91 -7.79
N MET A 198 -12.53 12.44 -8.19
CA MET A 198 -11.22 13.04 -7.94
C MET A 198 -10.40 12.90 -9.22
N ASP A 199 -9.44 13.80 -9.44
CA ASP A 199 -8.59 13.73 -10.61
C ASP A 199 -7.49 12.68 -10.37
N VAL A 200 -7.38 11.70 -11.26
CA VAL A 200 -6.40 10.61 -11.16
C VAL A 200 -5.61 10.47 -12.45
N VAL A 201 -4.28 10.45 -12.32
CA VAL A 201 -3.35 10.18 -13.41
C VAL A 201 -2.55 8.92 -13.08
N ALA A 202 -2.59 7.92 -13.97
CA ALA A 202 -1.70 6.77 -13.88
C ALA A 202 -0.31 7.15 -14.45
N GLU A 203 0.75 6.87 -13.70
CA GLU A 203 2.15 7.04 -14.10
C GLU A 203 2.85 5.68 -14.08
N VAL A 204 3.35 5.26 -15.23
CA VAL A 204 4.14 4.04 -15.38
C VAL A 204 5.59 4.43 -15.60
N THR A 205 6.45 4.16 -14.62
CA THR A 205 7.89 4.42 -14.70
C THR A 205 8.61 3.15 -15.13
N CYS A 206 9.21 3.15 -16.32
CA CYS A 206 9.91 2.01 -16.89
C CYS A 206 11.44 2.16 -16.79
N PHE A 207 12.12 1.03 -16.63
CA PHE A 207 13.55 0.94 -16.40
C PHE A 207 14.22 0.11 -17.50
N GLY A 208 15.47 0.42 -17.85
CA GLY A 208 16.18 -0.21 -18.98
C GLY A 208 16.39 -1.73 -18.87
N ALA A 209 16.20 -2.30 -17.68
CA ALA A 209 16.20 -3.74 -17.42
C ALA A 209 14.89 -4.44 -17.84
N GLY A 210 13.90 -3.72 -18.35
CA GLY A 210 12.66 -4.28 -18.90
C GLY A 210 11.53 -4.44 -17.89
N PHE A 211 11.61 -3.74 -16.75
CA PHE A 211 10.55 -3.69 -15.76
C PHE A 211 9.98 -2.28 -15.62
N CYS A 212 8.75 -2.17 -15.14
CA CYS A 212 8.08 -0.92 -14.87
C CYS A 212 7.42 -0.94 -13.48
N GLN A 213 7.28 0.25 -12.89
CA GLN A 213 6.53 0.52 -11.67
C GLN A 213 5.30 1.34 -12.03
N VAL A 214 4.18 1.07 -11.37
CA VAL A 214 2.92 1.80 -11.57
C VAL A 214 2.66 2.63 -10.33
N SER A 215 2.28 3.88 -10.53
CA SER A 215 1.80 4.76 -9.48
C SER A 215 0.57 5.53 -9.97
N TYR A 216 -0.27 5.96 -9.04
CA TYR A 216 -1.42 6.81 -9.31
C TYR A 216 -1.24 8.12 -8.58
N LEU A 217 -1.25 9.22 -9.32
CA LEU A 217 -1.29 10.56 -8.75
C LEU A 217 -2.75 11.00 -8.65
N VAL A 218 -3.24 11.12 -7.42
CA VAL A 218 -4.59 11.58 -7.12
C VAL A 218 -4.52 13.03 -6.66
N THR A 219 -5.35 13.89 -7.23
CA THR A 219 -5.47 15.30 -6.85
C THR A 219 -6.93 15.63 -6.51
N PRO A 220 -7.21 16.35 -5.41
CA PRO A 220 -8.56 16.82 -5.12
C PRO A 220 -9.07 17.73 -6.25
N GLN A 221 -10.33 17.59 -6.65
CA GLN A 221 -10.92 18.47 -7.67
C GLN A 221 -11.23 19.83 -7.06
N VAL A 222 -10.55 20.90 -7.47
CA VAL A 222 -10.90 22.24 -7.01
C VAL A 222 -12.15 22.69 -7.79
N GLY A 223 -13.27 22.85 -7.07
CA GLY A 223 -14.53 23.37 -7.63
C GLY A 223 -14.48 24.86 -7.95
#